data_AF-A0A183PIS7-F1
#
_entry.id   AF-A0A183PIS7-F1
#
_cell.length_a   1.000
_cell.length_b   1.000
_cell.length_c   1.000
_cell.angle_alpha   90.00
_cell.angle_beta   90.00
_cell.angle_gamma   90.00
#
_symmetry.space_group_name_H-M   'P 1'
#
loop_
_entity.id
_entity.type
_entity.pdbx_description
1 polymer ?
#
loop_
_entity_poly.entity_id
_entity_poly.type
_entity_poly.pdbx_seq_one_letter_code
_entity_poly.pdbx_strand_id
1 'polypeptide(L)'
;MESNWKGIKEPITSTCHEVLGHMKHHRKEWITVDTLNKIQERRNKKAAINTSRTRAEKAKTQAEYTEVNKQAKRSIRTDKRKYVEDLETMAEKATREGNMRQLYDTTKKHWKSPQTRTTSEKQGRRGNHQH
;
A
#
# COMPACT_ATOMS: atom_id res chain seq x y z
N MET A 1 11.82 23.47 -21.45
CA MET A 1 11.73 22.00 -21.64
C MET A 1 10.62 21.39 -20.77
N GLU A 2 10.58 21.64 -19.45
CA GLU A 2 9.47 21.19 -18.57
C GLU A 2 8.09 21.77 -18.94
N SER A 3 8.04 23.00 -19.42
CA SER A 3 6.79 23.69 -19.82
C SER A 3 6.06 22.99 -20.98
N ASN A 4 6.80 22.58 -22.01
CA ASN A 4 6.23 21.85 -23.15
C ASN A 4 5.71 20.47 -22.73
N TRP A 5 6.42 19.77 -21.84
CA TRP A 5 5.97 18.47 -21.34
C TRP A 5 4.70 18.60 -20.49
N LYS A 6 4.60 19.67 -19.69
CA LYS A 6 3.41 19.97 -18.89
C LYS A 6 2.19 20.26 -19.78
N GLY A 7 2.38 21.05 -20.84
CA GLY A 7 1.32 21.38 -21.80
C GLY A 7 0.74 20.17 -22.55
N ILE A 8 1.51 19.09 -22.72
CA ILE A 8 1.01 17.84 -23.34
C ILE A 8 0.32 16.95 -22.31
N LYS A 9 0.87 16.86 -21.10
CA LYS A 9 0.39 15.95 -20.06
C LYS A 9 -0.96 16.37 -19.47
N GLU A 10 -1.17 17.67 -19.29
CA GLU A 10 -2.39 18.23 -18.68
C GLU A 10 -3.67 17.94 -19.48
N PRO A 11 -3.76 18.21 -20.81
CA PRO A 11 -4.97 17.92 -21.57
C PRO A 11 -5.29 16.43 -21.62
N ILE A 12 -4.28 15.56 -21.79
CA ILE A 12 -4.47 14.10 -21.75
C ILE A 12 -5.03 13.66 -20.39
N THR A 13 -4.44 14.17 -19.30
CA THR A 13 -4.90 13.85 -17.95
C THR A 13 -6.32 14.39 -17.69
N SER A 14 -6.67 15.55 -18.24
CA SER A 14 -8.00 16.16 -18.12
C SER A 14 -9.06 15.33 -18.84
N THR A 15 -8.83 14.95 -20.10
CA THR A 15 -9.75 14.12 -20.88
C THR A 15 -9.94 12.74 -20.23
N CYS A 16 -8.87 12.14 -19.70
CA CYS A 16 -8.99 10.90 -18.95
C CYS A 16 -9.86 11.04 -17.69
N HIS A 17 -9.75 12.15 -16.95
CA HIS A 17 -10.59 12.39 -15.77
C HIS A 17 -12.06 12.65 -16.14
N GLU A 18 -12.33 13.32 -17.26
CA GLU A 18 -13.69 13.59 -17.72
C GLU A 18 -14.41 12.33 -18.21
N VAL A 19 -13.71 11.49 -18.98
CA VAL A 19 -14.28 10.26 -19.57
C VAL A 19 -14.37 9.12 -18.55
N LEU A 20 -13.34 8.93 -17.72
CA LEU A 20 -13.26 7.81 -16.77
C LEU A 20 -13.74 8.19 -15.36
N GLY A 21 -13.95 9.47 -15.10
CA GLY A 21 -14.22 10.00 -13.77
C GLY A 21 -13.01 9.89 -12.83
N HIS A 22 -13.07 10.58 -11.69
CA HIS A 22 -12.20 10.22 -10.58
C HIS A 22 -12.68 8.90 -9.99
N MET A 23 -11.94 7.82 -10.26
CA MET A 23 -12.09 6.59 -9.51
C MET A 23 -11.85 6.94 -8.04
N LYS A 24 -12.92 6.95 -7.23
CA LYS A 24 -12.80 7.16 -5.79
C LYS A 24 -11.94 6.00 -5.29
N HIS A 25 -10.66 6.26 -5.10
CA HIS A 25 -9.82 5.40 -4.30
C HIS A 25 -10.47 5.44 -2.93
N HIS A 26 -11.34 4.47 -2.65
CA HIS A 26 -11.70 4.12 -1.30
C HIS A 26 -10.37 3.84 -0.64
N ARG A 27 -9.86 4.85 0.07
CA ARG A 27 -8.75 4.70 0.97
C ARG A 27 -9.16 3.50 1.80
N LYS A 28 -8.33 2.46 1.77
CA LYS A 28 -8.55 1.27 2.57
C LYS A 28 -8.72 1.76 4.00
N GLU A 29 -9.96 1.71 4.50
CA GLU A 29 -10.35 2.30 5.80
C GLU A 29 -9.47 1.76 6.93
N TRP A 30 -8.93 0.56 6.73
CA TRP A 30 -8.04 -0.12 7.66
C TRP A 30 -6.60 0.42 7.72
N ILE A 31 -6.13 1.23 6.77
CA ILE A 31 -4.74 1.73 6.80
C ILE A 31 -4.63 2.95 7.73
N THR A 32 -3.91 2.76 8.83
CA THR A 32 -3.63 3.81 9.81
C THR A 32 -2.66 4.86 9.29
N VAL A 33 -2.67 6.04 9.92
CA VAL A 33 -1.73 7.13 9.60
C VAL A 33 -0.28 6.72 9.87
N ASP A 34 -0.04 5.96 10.95
CA ASP A 34 1.30 5.43 11.28
C ASP A 34 1.86 4.52 10.18
N THR A 35 1.03 3.61 9.65
CA THR A 35 1.42 2.77 8.51
C THR A 35 1.71 3.60 7.25
N LEU A 36 0.95 4.67 6.99
CA LEU A 36 1.24 5.58 5.87
C LEU A 36 2.59 6.29 6.04
N ASN A 37 2.91 6.74 7.26
CA ASN A 37 4.21 7.36 7.55
C ASN A 37 5.36 6.37 7.30
N LYS A 38 5.23 5.12 7.73
CA LYS A 38 6.23 4.05 7.48
C LYS A 38 6.39 3.73 5.99
N ILE A 39 5.30 3.75 5.23
CA ILE A 39 5.36 3.58 3.76
C ILE A 39 6.09 4.75 3.10
N GLN A 40 5.86 5.98 3.58
CA GLN A 40 6.53 7.15 3.07
C GLN A 40 8.02 7.14 3.40
N GLU A 41 8.38 6.77 4.62
CA GLU A 41 9.77 6.60 5.04
C GLU A 41 10.49 5.56 4.16
N ARG A 42 9.85 4.43 3.89
CA ARG A 42 10.37 3.41 2.96
C ARG A 42 10.63 4.00 1.57
N ARG A 43 9.75 4.85 1.05
CA ARG A 43 9.92 5.51 -0.26
C ARG A 43 11.12 6.46 -0.24
N ASN A 44 11.28 7.24 0.84
CA ASN A 44 12.42 8.15 0.99
C ASN A 44 13.74 7.38 1.02
N LYS A 45 13.82 6.27 1.78
CA LYS A 45 15.00 5.39 1.79
C LYS A 45 15.27 4.75 0.44
N LYS A 46 14.22 4.42 -0.33
CA LYS A 46 14.37 3.92 -1.70
C LYS A 46 14.95 4.99 -2.64
N ALA A 47 14.53 6.24 -2.49
CA ALA A 47 15.10 7.35 -3.25
C ALA A 47 16.59 7.54 -2.94
N ALA A 48 16.99 7.47 -1.66
CA ALA A 48 18.39 7.55 -1.26
C ALA A 48 19.28 6.46 -1.90
N ILE A 49 18.77 5.23 -2.03
CA ILE A 49 19.47 4.17 -2.77
C ILE A 49 19.64 4.55 -4.24
N ASN A 50 18.59 5.06 -4.89
CA ASN A 50 18.64 5.39 -6.31
C ASN A 50 19.62 6.55 -6.60
N THR A 51 19.82 7.48 -5.66
CA THR A 51 20.73 8.62 -5.80
C THR A 51 22.17 8.32 -5.37
N SER A 52 22.42 7.20 -4.69
CA SER A 52 23.75 6.88 -4.17
C SER A 52 24.78 6.60 -5.28
N ARG A 53 26.00 7.14 -5.11
CA ARG A 53 27.02 7.16 -6.18
C ARG A 53 28.06 6.07 -5.99
N THR A 54 28.49 5.83 -4.74
CA THR A 54 29.53 4.84 -4.43
C THR A 54 28.94 3.51 -3.98
N ARG A 55 29.71 2.42 -4.11
CA ARG A 55 29.29 1.07 -3.68
C ARG A 55 29.08 0.98 -2.16
N ALA A 56 29.89 1.72 -1.39
CA ALA A 56 29.78 1.77 0.07
C ALA A 56 28.50 2.49 0.52
N GLU A 57 28.15 3.62 -0.10
CA GLU A 57 26.89 4.32 0.16
C GLU A 57 25.67 3.47 -0.21
N LYS A 58 25.74 2.77 -1.36
CA LYS A 58 24.71 1.80 -1.77
C LYS A 58 24.50 0.72 -0.71
N ALA A 59 25.58 0.15 -0.19
CA ALA A 59 25.48 -0.89 0.84
C ALA A 59 24.83 -0.37 2.13
N LYS A 60 25.22 0.82 2.60
CA LYS A 60 24.64 1.45 3.81
C LYS A 60 23.15 1.75 3.64
N THR A 61 22.79 2.47 2.57
CA THR A 61 21.40 2.86 2.28
C THR A 61 20.51 1.63 2.01
N GLN A 62 21.06 0.58 1.41
CA GLN A 62 20.35 -0.70 1.21
C GLN A 62 20.06 -1.42 2.52
N ALA A 63 20.98 -1.38 3.50
CA ALA A 63 20.75 -1.94 4.83
C ALA A 63 19.59 -1.21 5.54
N GLU A 64 19.60 0.12 5.55
CA GLU A 64 18.54 0.93 6.14
C GLU A 64 17.17 0.70 5.47
N TYR A 65 17.13 0.69 4.13
CA TYR A 65 15.89 0.39 3.40
C TYR A 65 15.33 -0.98 3.75
N THR A 66 16.20 -1.98 3.95
CA THR A 66 15.76 -3.34 4.26
C THR A 66 15.02 -3.38 5.59
N GLU A 67 15.50 -2.63 6.58
CA GLU A 67 14.86 -2.57 7.90
C GLU A 67 13.53 -1.80 7.86
N VAL A 68 13.52 -0.60 7.28
CA VAL A 68 12.29 0.20 7.14
C VAL A 68 11.24 -0.53 6.29
N ASN A 69 11.64 -1.26 5.25
CA ASN A 69 10.74 -2.07 4.44
C ASN A 69 10.12 -3.23 5.24
N LYS A 70 10.88 -3.88 6.14
CA LYS A 70 10.32 -4.90 7.05
C LYS A 70 9.28 -4.28 7.98
N GLN A 71 9.57 -3.13 8.58
CA GLN A 71 8.65 -2.43 9.49
C GLN A 71 7.38 -1.97 8.77
N ALA A 72 7.50 -1.39 7.58
CA ALA A 72 6.35 -1.04 6.74
C ALA A 72 5.49 -2.29 6.41
N LYS A 73 6.11 -3.40 6.00
CA LYS A 73 5.37 -4.66 5.74
C LYS A 73 4.68 -5.19 7.01
N ARG A 74 5.32 -5.10 8.19
CA ARG A 74 4.74 -5.54 9.46
C ARG A 74 3.53 -4.67 9.85
N SER A 75 3.66 -3.34 9.80
CA SER A 75 2.56 -2.41 10.13
C SER A 75 1.33 -2.63 9.25
N ILE A 76 1.50 -2.78 7.93
CA ILE A 76 0.41 -3.12 7.00
C ILE A 76 -0.30 -4.43 7.41
N ARG A 77 0.45 -5.45 7.86
CA ARG A 77 -0.13 -6.73 8.31
C ARG A 77 -0.89 -6.57 9.63
N THR A 78 -0.36 -5.76 10.55
CA THR A 78 -1.00 -5.48 11.85
C THR A 78 -2.30 -4.71 11.67
N ASP A 79 -2.29 -3.63 10.90
CA ASP A 79 -3.47 -2.82 10.60
C ASP A 79 -4.59 -3.66 9.98
N LYS A 80 -4.24 -4.55 9.06
CA LYS A 80 -5.21 -5.45 8.45
C LYS A 80 -5.82 -6.43 9.47
N ARG A 81 -5.02 -7.00 10.38
CA ARG A 81 -5.53 -7.91 11.42
C ARG A 81 -6.49 -7.20 12.36
N LYS A 82 -6.09 -6.03 12.87
CA LYS A 82 -6.94 -5.19 13.72
C LYS A 82 -8.29 -4.90 13.07
N TYR A 83 -8.28 -4.50 11.80
CA TYR A 83 -9.52 -4.24 11.08
C TYR A 83 -10.43 -5.46 10.93
N VAL A 84 -9.86 -6.66 10.72
CA VAL A 84 -10.65 -7.90 10.66
C VAL A 84 -11.22 -8.24 12.04
N GLU A 85 -10.41 -8.14 13.10
CA GLU A 85 -10.83 -8.35 14.50
C GLU A 85 -11.95 -7.37 14.92
N ASP A 86 -11.83 -6.09 14.52
CA ASP A 86 -12.85 -5.07 14.77
C ASP A 86 -14.18 -5.41 14.06
N LEU A 87 -14.12 -5.87 12.79
CA LEU A 87 -15.30 -6.31 12.05
C LEU A 87 -15.98 -7.52 12.69
N GLU A 88 -15.20 -8.49 13.15
CA GLU A 88 -15.72 -9.67 13.87
C GLU A 88 -16.39 -9.28 15.17
N THR A 89 -15.75 -8.41 15.96
CA THR A 89 -16.30 -7.88 17.22
C THR A 89 -17.62 -7.13 16.98
N MET A 90 -17.70 -6.34 15.91
CA MET A 90 -18.93 -5.64 15.52
C MET A 90 -20.04 -6.61 15.09
N ALA A 91 -19.70 -7.68 14.36
CA ALA A 91 -20.66 -8.70 13.94
C ALA A 91 -21.22 -9.50 15.15
N GLU A 92 -20.36 -9.86 16.09
CA GLU A 92 -20.77 -10.52 17.34
C GLU A 92 -21.73 -9.64 18.15
N LYS A 93 -21.38 -8.36 18.32
CA LYS A 93 -22.24 -7.39 19.01
C LYS A 93 -23.61 -7.24 18.32
N ALA A 94 -23.63 -7.09 17.00
CA ALA A 94 -24.88 -6.98 16.23
C ALA A 94 -25.76 -8.23 16.37
N THR A 95 -25.15 -9.42 16.49
CA THR A 95 -25.86 -10.68 16.71
C THR A 95 -26.50 -10.72 18.10
N ARG A 96 -25.76 -10.31 19.14
CA ARG A 96 -26.27 -10.21 20.51
C ARG A 96 -27.42 -9.19 20.65
N GLU A 97 -27.36 -8.09 19.91
CA GLU A 97 -28.38 -7.03 19.91
C GLU A 97 -29.56 -7.30 18.96
N GLY A 98 -29.53 -8.39 18.19
CA GLY A 98 -30.57 -8.71 17.20
C GLY A 98 -30.60 -7.75 15.99
N ASN A 99 -29.52 -7.00 15.75
CA ASN A 99 -29.43 -6.02 14.65
C ASN A 99 -29.00 -6.70 13.33
N MET A 100 -29.96 -7.36 12.68
CA MET A 100 -29.73 -8.13 11.45
C MET A 100 -29.17 -7.31 10.29
N ARG A 101 -29.54 -6.02 10.21
CA ARG A 101 -29.03 -5.12 9.16
C ARG A 101 -27.53 -4.87 9.31
N GLN A 102 -27.09 -4.54 10.53
CA GLN A 102 -25.67 -4.33 10.81
C GLN A 102 -24.85 -5.61 10.61
N LEU A 103 -25.39 -6.76 11.03
CA LEU A 103 -24.75 -8.07 10.83
C LEU A 103 -24.49 -8.37 9.34
N TYR A 104 -25.48 -8.11 8.48
CA TYR A 104 -25.34 -8.29 7.04
C TYR A 104 -24.27 -7.36 6.45
N ASP A 105 -24.29 -6.08 6.84
CA ASP A 105 -23.35 -5.09 6.34
C ASP A 105 -21.89 -5.37 6.77
N THR A 106 -21.65 -5.79 8.02
CA THR A 106 -20.30 -6.17 8.50
C THR A 106 -19.78 -7.44 7.84
N THR A 107 -20.63 -8.46 7.70
CA THR A 107 -20.27 -9.71 7.00
C THR A 107 -19.92 -9.45 5.53
N LYS A 108 -20.68 -8.57 4.87
CA LYS A 108 -20.41 -8.13 3.49
C LYS A 108 -19.09 -7.36 3.38
N LYS A 109 -18.74 -6.52 4.37
CA LYS A 109 -17.44 -5.83 4.45
C LYS A 109 -16.27 -6.80 4.69
N HIS A 110 -16.48 -7.83 5.50
CA HIS A 110 -15.48 -8.88 5.75
C HIS A 110 -15.16 -9.65 4.45
N TRP A 111 -16.18 -10.11 3.71
CA TRP A 111 -16.01 -10.83 2.44
C TRP A 111 -15.38 -9.98 1.31
N LYS A 112 -15.73 -8.69 1.23
CA LYS A 112 -15.17 -7.77 0.22
C LYS A 112 -13.72 -7.36 0.52
N SER A 113 -13.23 -7.59 1.72
CA SER A 113 -11.82 -7.33 2.04
C SER A 113 -10.96 -8.38 1.33
N PRO A 114 -9.94 -8.00 0.54
CA PRO A 114 -9.17 -8.98 -0.23
C PRO A 114 -8.54 -10.04 0.69
N GLN A 115 -9.05 -11.28 0.61
CA GLN A 115 -8.38 -12.47 1.13
C GLN A 115 -7.05 -12.58 0.38
N THR A 116 -5.92 -12.39 1.06
CA THR A 116 -4.63 -12.41 0.37
C THR A 116 -4.27 -13.83 -0.01
N ARG A 117 -4.31 -14.14 -1.31
CA ARG A 117 -3.36 -15.09 -1.90
C ARG A 117 -1.96 -14.59 -1.53
N THR A 118 -1.23 -15.43 -0.81
CA THR A 118 0.19 -15.26 -0.51
C THR A 118 0.94 -15.05 -1.82
N THR A 119 1.28 -13.79 -2.14
CA THR A 119 2.20 -13.52 -3.25
C THR A 119 3.60 -13.84 -2.74
N SER A 120 4.07 -15.04 -3.08
CA SER A 120 5.47 -15.40 -2.93
C SER A 120 6.32 -14.34 -3.63
N GLU A 121 7.29 -13.87 -2.88
CA GLU A 121 8.28 -12.88 -3.25
C GLU A 121 9.09 -13.45 -4.44
N LYS A 122 8.91 -12.93 -5.66
CA LYS A 122 9.84 -13.22 -6.77
C LYS A 122 11.20 -12.64 -6.38
N GLN A 123 12.05 -13.49 -5.82
CA GLN A 123 13.48 -13.21 -5.65
C GLN A 123 14.06 -12.82 -7.02
N GLY A 124 14.78 -11.71 -7.05
CA GLY A 124 15.40 -11.17 -8.24
C GLY A 124 16.36 -12.18 -8.87
N ARG A 125 16.12 -12.49 -10.14
CA ARG A 125 17.14 -13.08 -11.01
C ARG A 125 18.27 -12.06 -11.16
N ARG A 126 19.39 -12.32 -10.48
CA ARG A 126 20.68 -11.69 -10.80
C ARG A 126 21.07 -12.20 -12.19
N GLY A 127 21.04 -11.31 -13.18
CA GLY A 127 21.69 -11.59 -14.46
C GLY A 127 23.19 -11.49 -14.24
N ASN A 128 23.89 -12.62 -14.27
CA ASN A 128 25.31 -12.64 -14.60
C ASN A 128 25.39 -12.57 -16.13
N HIS A 129 25.93 -11.48 -16.65
CA HIS A 129 26.66 -11.47 -17.92
C HIS A 129 28.10 -11.19 -17.54
N GLN A 130 28.99 -12.14 -17.80
CA GLN A 130 30.40 -11.86 -18.02
C GLN A 130 30.71 -12.24 -19.46
N HIS A 131 31.43 -11.34 -20.12
CA HIS A 131 32.08 -11.50 -21.41
C HIS A 131 33.17 -12.55 -21.34
#